data_AF-A0A7R8W4H1-F1
#
_entry.id   AF-A0A7R8W4H1-F1
#
_cell.length_a   1.000
_cell.length_b   1.000
_cell.length_c   1.000
_cell.angle_alpha   90.00
_cell.angle_beta   90.00
_cell.angle_gamma   90.00
#
_symmetry.space_group_name_H-M   'P 1'
#
loop_
_entity.id
_entity.type
_entity.pdbx_description
1 polymer ?
#
loop_
_entity_poly.entity_id
_entity_poly.type
_entity_poly.pdbx_seq_one_letter_code
_entity_poly.pdbx_strand_id
1 'polypeptide(L)'
;MHSPNTEDSVVNGDSGVLSDSSDSGLYRDWGVPRHELYRLAVKFYREKHGKAFHLHYQDNISFIAFYNQAHLGQFKEENVQPLGALDVIGRERRAAWQALGDMSMEDAKTCLIDLIEKSCPLFKPYAEAHFRDLEEKTRKAEEAEKEAEIARAMLEKAQLDEDKEASRKERARQRVQDALNAQTYPQFKAYAEQQFPGNPDQQAILIRQLQQQHYAQYMQQLNIQDAVGEGSKTEDSNEVDEEHEEEEEGEDGLPPVQSASMWTRKDVVDFKKAIREEGTEGVIRVGHGETVTVRVPTHEEGTRDCHEEVYAGCHVYPGTGVYLLKFDNSYSLWRSKTLYYRVYYTR
;
A
#
# COMPACT_ATOMS: atom_id res chain seq x y z
N MET A 1 10.59 3.46 -54.10
CA MET A 1 9.34 2.77 -53.72
C MET A 1 9.24 2.88 -52.20
N HIS A 2 8.26 3.65 -51.74
CA HIS A 2 8.03 3.96 -50.34
C HIS A 2 7.28 2.81 -49.68
N SER A 3 7.72 2.37 -48.50
CA SER A 3 6.91 2.40 -47.27
C SER A 3 7.77 2.05 -46.04
N PRO A 4 7.52 2.70 -44.89
CA PRO A 4 8.36 2.65 -43.69
C PRO A 4 7.84 1.67 -42.64
N ASN A 5 8.72 1.13 -41.78
CA ASN A 5 8.32 0.51 -40.51
C ASN A 5 8.56 1.53 -39.39
N THR A 6 7.45 1.99 -38.84
CA THR A 6 7.36 2.97 -37.76
C THR A 6 7.61 2.33 -36.39
N GLU A 7 8.12 3.20 -35.53
CA GLU A 7 8.56 3.11 -34.14
C GLU A 7 7.50 2.61 -33.12
N ASP A 8 8.05 2.28 -31.93
CA ASP A 8 7.51 2.45 -30.58
C ASP A 8 6.18 1.76 -30.19
N SER A 9 6.09 1.09 -29.04
CA SER A 9 6.16 1.80 -27.76
C SER A 9 6.07 0.82 -26.58
N VAL A 10 6.92 1.09 -25.59
CA VAL A 10 6.71 0.72 -24.18
C VAL A 10 5.49 1.51 -23.68
N VAL A 11 4.49 0.82 -23.14
CA VAL A 11 3.42 1.47 -22.35
C VAL A 11 3.08 0.63 -21.13
N ASN A 12 3.41 1.21 -19.96
CA ASN A 12 2.75 0.97 -18.69
C ASN A 12 1.23 1.19 -18.84
N GLY A 13 0.41 0.21 -18.47
CA GLY A 13 -1.03 0.42 -18.20
C GLY A 13 -1.29 -0.12 -16.80
N ASP A 14 -1.32 0.72 -15.78
CA ASP A 14 -2.42 1.63 -15.43
C ASP A 14 -3.69 0.89 -15.03
N SER A 15 -4.19 1.35 -13.90
CA SER A 15 -5.24 0.80 -13.07
C SER A 15 -6.57 1.04 -13.76
N GLY A 16 -6.90 0.15 -14.70
CA GLY A 16 -8.19 0.16 -15.38
C GLY A 16 -9.31 -0.17 -14.40
N VAL A 17 -9.94 0.88 -13.89
CA VAL A 17 -11.29 0.87 -13.32
C VAL A 17 -12.22 0.21 -14.35
N LEU A 18 -12.50 -1.08 -14.16
CA LEU A 18 -13.58 -1.74 -14.88
C LEU A 18 -14.89 -1.32 -14.20
N SER A 19 -15.55 -0.36 -14.82
CA SER A 19 -16.97 -0.11 -14.60
C SER A 19 -17.74 -1.35 -15.08
N ASP A 20 -18.26 -2.13 -14.13
CA ASP A 20 -19.30 -3.10 -14.42
C ASP A 20 -20.53 -2.75 -13.59
N SER A 21 -21.46 -2.07 -14.26
CA SER A 21 -22.74 -1.63 -13.73
C SER A 21 -23.77 -2.72 -13.97
N SER A 22 -23.85 -3.72 -13.09
CA SER A 22 -25.03 -4.58 -12.93
C SER A 22 -25.00 -5.46 -11.67
N ASP A 23 -24.64 -4.93 -10.50
CA ASP A 23 -25.00 -5.59 -9.23
C ASP A 23 -25.25 -4.56 -8.12
N SER A 24 -26.33 -3.80 -8.27
CA SER A 24 -26.85 -2.86 -7.25
C SER A 24 -27.78 -3.56 -6.24
N GLY A 25 -27.67 -4.88 -6.09
CA GLY A 25 -28.42 -5.68 -5.12
C GLY A 25 -27.50 -6.21 -4.02
N LEU A 26 -27.94 -6.11 -2.77
CA LEU A 26 -27.29 -6.84 -1.67
C LEU A 26 -27.41 -8.34 -1.94
N TYR A 27 -26.32 -9.08 -1.79
CA TYR A 27 -26.29 -10.51 -2.07
C TYR A 27 -26.87 -11.33 -0.90
N ARG A 28 -28.02 -11.97 -1.12
CA ARG A 28 -28.70 -12.86 -0.15
C ARG A 28 -28.80 -12.18 1.24
N ASP A 29 -28.53 -12.94 2.30
CA ASP A 29 -28.57 -12.49 3.70
C ASP A 29 -27.25 -11.83 4.15
N TRP A 30 -26.30 -11.60 3.24
CA TRP A 30 -24.98 -11.04 3.60
C TRP A 30 -24.97 -9.52 3.69
N GLY A 31 -25.98 -8.85 3.14
CA GLY A 31 -26.08 -7.39 3.21
C GLY A 31 -24.94 -6.64 2.49
N VAL A 32 -24.19 -7.31 1.61
CA VAL A 32 -23.07 -6.72 0.86
C VAL A 32 -23.13 -7.10 -0.62
N PRO A 33 -22.51 -6.31 -1.53
CA PRO A 33 -22.42 -6.68 -2.94
C PRO A 33 -21.70 -8.02 -3.12
N ARG A 34 -22.23 -8.88 -3.99
CA ARG A 34 -21.68 -10.23 -4.25
C ARG A 34 -20.22 -10.18 -4.67
N HIS A 35 -19.83 -9.19 -5.47
CA HIS A 35 -18.45 -9.05 -5.93
C HIS A 35 -17.47 -8.79 -4.79
N GLU A 36 -17.85 -8.01 -3.78
CA GLU A 36 -17.02 -7.76 -2.60
C GLU A 36 -16.90 -9.01 -1.72
N LEU A 37 -18.02 -9.72 -1.51
CA LEU A 37 -18.00 -11.00 -0.79
C LEU A 37 -17.15 -12.05 -1.51
N TYR A 38 -17.21 -12.10 -2.84
CA TYR A 38 -16.38 -12.96 -3.66
C TYR A 38 -14.89 -12.68 -3.49
N ARG A 39 -14.48 -11.40 -3.59
CA ARG A 39 -13.09 -10.99 -3.37
C ARG A 39 -12.62 -11.41 -1.97
N LEU A 40 -13.49 -11.22 -0.97
CA LEU A 40 -13.19 -11.61 0.40
C LEU A 40 -13.10 -13.13 0.57
N ALA A 41 -13.95 -13.92 -0.10
CA ALA A 41 -13.88 -15.37 -0.12
C ALA A 41 -12.57 -15.90 -0.72
N VAL A 42 -12.14 -15.33 -1.86
CA VAL A 42 -10.85 -15.67 -2.49
C VAL A 42 -9.68 -15.28 -1.57
N LYS A 43 -9.73 -14.10 -0.95
CA LYS A 43 -8.72 -13.65 0.03
C LYS A 43 -8.67 -14.59 1.24
N PHE A 44 -9.83 -14.92 1.81
CA PHE A 44 -9.95 -15.84 2.93
C PHE A 44 -9.37 -17.21 2.60
N TYR A 45 -9.74 -17.78 1.45
CA TYR A 45 -9.18 -19.02 0.95
C TYR A 45 -7.65 -18.94 0.88
N ARG A 46 -7.09 -17.92 0.23
CA ARG A 46 -5.63 -17.75 0.09
C ARG A 46 -4.90 -17.67 1.43
N GLU A 47 -5.48 -17.00 2.41
CA GLU A 47 -4.84 -16.74 3.71
C GLU A 47 -4.99 -17.90 4.70
N LYS A 48 -6.14 -18.59 4.65
CA LYS A 48 -6.59 -19.53 5.68
C LYS A 48 -6.58 -20.98 5.22
N HIS A 49 -6.63 -21.25 3.91
CA HIS A 49 -6.48 -22.61 3.39
C HIS A 49 -5.08 -23.15 3.71
N GLY A 50 -5.00 -24.38 4.21
CA GLY A 50 -3.75 -24.98 4.66
C GLY A 50 -3.34 -24.59 6.08
N LYS A 51 -4.09 -23.69 6.74
CA LYS A 51 -3.81 -23.21 8.10
C LYS A 51 -5.00 -23.40 9.04
N ALA A 52 -6.13 -22.80 8.70
CA ALA A 52 -7.36 -22.84 9.49
C ALA A 52 -8.36 -23.86 8.95
N PHE A 53 -8.29 -24.20 7.67
CA PHE A 53 -9.10 -25.25 7.05
C PHE A 53 -8.42 -25.84 5.82
N HIS A 54 -8.90 -26.99 5.38
CA HIS A 54 -8.48 -27.65 4.14
C HIS A 54 -9.73 -27.99 3.32
N LEU A 55 -9.69 -27.70 2.02
CA LEU A 55 -10.71 -28.23 1.12
C LEU A 55 -10.44 -29.71 0.84
N HIS A 56 -11.50 -30.49 0.73
CA HIS A 56 -11.38 -31.81 0.14
C HIS A 56 -10.89 -31.70 -1.31
N TYR A 57 -10.27 -32.77 -1.82
CA TYR A 57 -9.67 -32.75 -3.15
C TYR A 57 -10.66 -32.29 -4.24
N GLN A 58 -11.87 -32.85 -4.25
CA GLN A 58 -12.89 -32.48 -5.24
C GLN A 58 -13.41 -31.05 -5.08
N ASP A 59 -13.56 -30.58 -3.84
CA ASP A 59 -13.93 -29.20 -3.56
C ASP A 59 -12.83 -28.24 -4.03
N ASN A 60 -11.56 -28.63 -3.90
CA ASN A 60 -10.44 -27.85 -4.38
C ASN A 60 -10.41 -27.76 -5.92
N ILE A 61 -10.72 -28.85 -6.61
CA ILE A 61 -10.89 -28.84 -8.08
C ILE A 61 -12.04 -27.91 -8.48
N SER A 62 -13.18 -28.01 -7.78
CA SER A 62 -14.37 -27.18 -8.02
C SER A 62 -14.10 -25.70 -7.75
N PHE A 63 -13.37 -25.38 -6.68
CA PHE A 63 -12.95 -24.03 -6.33
C PHE A 63 -12.15 -23.40 -7.47
N ILE A 64 -11.20 -24.14 -8.06
CA ILE A 64 -10.39 -23.66 -9.18
C ILE A 64 -11.22 -23.48 -10.45
N ALA A 65 -12.15 -24.38 -10.73
CA ALA A 65 -13.08 -24.23 -11.85
C ALA A 65 -13.92 -22.95 -11.70
N PHE A 66 -14.53 -22.73 -10.54
CA PHE A 66 -15.31 -21.51 -10.28
C PHE A 66 -14.45 -20.25 -10.29
N TYR A 67 -13.24 -20.30 -9.74
CA TYR A 67 -12.31 -19.18 -9.77
C TYR A 67 -11.98 -18.77 -11.20
N ASN A 68 -11.63 -19.74 -12.06
CA ASN A 68 -11.30 -19.48 -13.45
C ASN A 68 -12.53 -18.98 -14.22
N GLN A 69 -13.70 -19.59 -14.04
CA GLN A 69 -14.94 -19.13 -14.70
C GLN A 69 -15.31 -17.70 -14.27
N ALA A 70 -15.14 -17.33 -13.00
CA ALA A 70 -15.44 -16.00 -12.50
C ALA A 70 -14.45 -14.91 -12.99
N HIS A 71 -13.19 -15.27 -13.28
CA HIS A 71 -12.16 -14.33 -13.72
C HIS A 71 -11.98 -14.26 -15.24
N LEU A 72 -12.00 -15.43 -15.89
CA LEU A 72 -11.68 -15.60 -17.30
C LEU A 72 -12.93 -15.89 -18.15
N GLY A 73 -14.06 -16.23 -17.50
CA GLY A 73 -15.28 -16.64 -18.18
C GLY A 73 -15.22 -18.09 -18.65
N GLN A 74 -16.06 -18.40 -19.64
CA GLN A 74 -16.12 -19.72 -20.27
C GLN A 74 -14.75 -20.19 -20.76
N PHE A 75 -14.45 -21.47 -20.50
CA PHE A 75 -13.21 -22.10 -20.98
C PHE A 75 -13.06 -21.96 -22.50
N LYS A 76 -11.88 -21.47 -22.93
CA LYS A 76 -11.47 -21.41 -24.34
C LYS A 76 -10.07 -22.01 -24.48
N GLU A 77 -9.92 -23.00 -25.35
CA GLU A 77 -8.65 -23.74 -25.51
C GLU A 77 -7.51 -22.84 -25.99
N GLU A 78 -7.81 -21.83 -26.81
CA GLU A 78 -6.88 -20.80 -27.29
C GLU A 78 -6.20 -19.98 -26.18
N ASN A 79 -6.85 -19.85 -25.02
CA ASN A 79 -6.40 -19.00 -23.92
C ASN A 79 -5.62 -19.76 -22.84
N VAL A 80 -5.40 -21.07 -23.02
CA VAL A 80 -4.73 -21.93 -22.04
C VAL A 80 -3.56 -22.68 -22.64
N GLN A 81 -2.46 -22.75 -21.89
CA GLN A 81 -1.28 -23.52 -22.30
C GLN A 81 -1.61 -25.02 -22.39
N PRO A 82 -1.00 -25.77 -23.32
CA PRO A 82 -1.20 -27.21 -23.40
C PRO A 82 -0.71 -27.91 -22.12
N LEU A 83 -1.45 -28.94 -21.68
CA LEU A 83 -1.07 -29.71 -20.51
C LEU A 83 0.01 -30.74 -20.86
N GLY A 84 0.94 -30.96 -19.94
CA GLY A 84 1.92 -32.04 -20.07
C GLY A 84 1.26 -33.42 -19.96
N ALA A 85 1.83 -34.43 -20.62
CA ALA A 85 1.28 -35.79 -20.68
C ALA A 85 1.05 -36.45 -19.30
N LEU A 86 1.79 -36.02 -18.27
CA LEU A 86 1.73 -36.53 -16.90
C LEU A 86 0.99 -35.60 -15.92
N ASP A 87 0.38 -34.52 -16.39
CA ASP A 87 -0.37 -33.58 -15.57
C ASP A 87 -1.81 -34.07 -15.35
N VAL A 88 -1.96 -35.05 -14.45
CA VAL A 88 -3.27 -35.65 -14.12
C VAL A 88 -4.16 -34.62 -13.42
N ILE A 89 -3.62 -33.87 -12.46
CA ILE A 89 -4.38 -32.90 -11.66
C ILE A 89 -4.76 -31.68 -12.52
N GLY A 90 -3.87 -31.19 -13.39
CA GLY A 90 -4.19 -30.12 -14.34
C GLY A 90 -5.26 -30.54 -15.35
N ARG A 91 -5.25 -31.82 -15.80
CA ARG A 91 -6.32 -32.37 -16.63
C ARG A 91 -7.66 -32.36 -15.90
N GLU A 92 -7.70 -32.78 -14.64
CA GLU A 92 -8.94 -32.77 -13.85
C GLU A 92 -9.47 -31.35 -13.60
N ARG A 93 -8.58 -30.39 -13.28
CA ARG A 93 -8.96 -28.96 -13.14
C ARG A 93 -9.52 -28.39 -14.43
N ARG A 94 -8.87 -28.69 -15.56
CA ARG A 94 -9.33 -28.24 -16.88
C ARG A 94 -10.66 -28.86 -17.24
N ALA A 95 -10.82 -30.15 -17.02
CA ALA A 95 -12.08 -30.86 -17.25
C ALA A 95 -13.20 -30.29 -16.38
N ALA A 96 -12.93 -29.97 -15.11
CA ALA A 96 -13.90 -29.34 -14.22
C ALA A 96 -14.29 -27.93 -14.69
N TRP A 97 -13.33 -27.11 -15.15
CA TRP A 97 -13.64 -25.79 -15.72
C TRP A 97 -14.42 -25.90 -17.04
N GLN A 98 -14.03 -26.81 -17.93
CA GLN A 98 -14.77 -27.12 -19.16
C GLN A 98 -16.21 -27.55 -18.87
N ALA A 99 -16.42 -28.36 -17.84
CA ALA A 99 -17.73 -28.85 -17.43
C ALA A 99 -18.67 -27.75 -16.93
N LEU A 100 -18.16 -26.57 -16.55
CA LEU A 100 -19.00 -25.42 -16.19
C LEU A 100 -19.73 -24.81 -17.39
N GLY A 101 -19.29 -25.09 -18.63
CA GLY A 101 -19.99 -24.68 -19.84
C GLY A 101 -20.21 -23.17 -19.93
N ASP A 102 -21.46 -22.78 -20.17
CA ASP A 102 -21.94 -21.41 -20.33
C ASP A 102 -22.31 -20.72 -19.00
N MET A 103 -21.89 -21.29 -17.85
CA MET A 103 -22.07 -20.68 -16.53
C MET A 103 -21.60 -19.22 -16.52
N SER A 104 -22.45 -18.31 -16.06
CA SER A 104 -22.09 -16.90 -15.99
C SER A 104 -20.95 -16.67 -14.99
N MET A 105 -20.17 -15.59 -15.17
CA MET A 105 -19.16 -15.19 -14.20
C MET A 105 -19.78 -14.92 -12.82
N GLU A 106 -21.01 -14.43 -12.79
CA GLU A 106 -21.75 -14.12 -11.58
C GLU A 106 -22.20 -15.37 -10.81
N ASP A 107 -22.66 -16.40 -11.52
CA ASP A 107 -23.01 -17.69 -10.93
C ASP A 107 -21.75 -18.39 -10.43
N ALA A 108 -20.64 -18.30 -11.16
CA ALA A 108 -19.35 -18.83 -10.71
C ALA A 108 -18.88 -18.17 -9.40
N LYS A 109 -19.04 -16.84 -9.26
CA LYS A 109 -18.77 -16.13 -8.00
C LYS A 109 -19.66 -16.66 -6.86
N THR A 110 -20.94 -16.84 -7.14
CA THR A 110 -21.94 -17.39 -6.19
C THR A 110 -21.54 -18.79 -5.72
N CYS A 111 -21.25 -19.71 -6.65
CA CYS A 111 -20.84 -21.08 -6.33
C CYS A 111 -19.54 -21.13 -5.53
N LEU A 112 -18.58 -20.24 -5.81
CA LEU A 112 -17.33 -20.15 -5.04
C LEU A 112 -17.58 -19.68 -3.60
N ILE A 113 -18.41 -18.65 -3.41
CA ILE A 113 -18.79 -18.18 -2.07
C ILE A 113 -19.47 -19.31 -1.29
N ASP A 114 -20.45 -19.98 -1.90
CA ASP A 114 -21.20 -21.07 -1.30
C ASP A 114 -20.29 -22.25 -0.92
N LEU A 115 -19.28 -22.54 -1.76
CA LEU A 115 -18.29 -23.57 -1.48
C LEU A 115 -17.47 -23.22 -0.24
N ILE A 116 -16.95 -21.99 -0.14
CA ILE A 116 -16.17 -21.55 1.03
C ILE A 116 -17.02 -21.52 2.30
N GLU A 117 -18.26 -21.03 2.21
CA GLU A 117 -19.19 -21.00 3.34
C GLU A 117 -19.47 -22.41 3.88
N LYS A 118 -19.71 -23.39 2.98
CA LYS A 118 -19.92 -24.79 3.36
C LYS A 118 -18.67 -25.46 3.91
N SER A 119 -17.50 -25.16 3.34
CA SER A 119 -16.25 -25.79 3.74
C SER A 119 -15.62 -25.19 5.01
N CYS A 120 -15.98 -23.97 5.40
CA CYS A 120 -15.44 -23.32 6.59
C CYS A 120 -16.49 -22.45 7.31
N PRO A 121 -17.07 -22.94 8.44
CA PRO A 121 -18.04 -22.17 9.23
C PRO A 121 -17.49 -20.83 9.77
N LEU A 122 -16.17 -20.68 9.88
CA LEU A 122 -15.53 -19.44 10.33
C LEU A 122 -15.53 -18.33 9.27
N PHE A 123 -15.89 -18.64 8.02
CA PHE A 123 -15.90 -17.64 6.96
C PHE A 123 -16.96 -16.54 7.21
N LYS A 124 -18.15 -16.92 7.67
CA LYS A 124 -19.23 -15.96 7.96
C LYS A 124 -18.87 -14.93 9.03
N PRO A 125 -18.47 -15.32 10.26
CA PRO A 125 -18.05 -14.34 11.25
C PRO A 125 -16.81 -13.54 10.82
N TYR A 126 -15.90 -14.13 10.03
CA TYR A 126 -14.76 -13.40 9.45
C TYR A 126 -15.22 -12.30 8.49
N ALA A 127 -16.16 -12.61 7.60
CA ALA A 127 -16.65 -11.67 6.60
C ALA A 127 -17.46 -10.54 7.25
N GLU A 128 -18.35 -10.87 8.20
CA GLU A 128 -19.09 -9.87 8.99
C GLU A 128 -18.14 -8.91 9.74
N ALA A 129 -17.10 -9.43 10.38
CA ALA A 129 -16.10 -8.59 11.05
C ALA A 129 -15.34 -7.70 10.04
N HIS A 130 -14.90 -8.27 8.92
CA HIS A 130 -14.16 -7.52 7.89
C HIS A 130 -14.98 -6.36 7.32
N PHE A 131 -16.27 -6.57 7.04
CA PHE A 131 -17.12 -5.53 6.50
C PHE A 131 -17.45 -4.44 7.53
N ARG A 132 -17.66 -4.79 8.80
CA ARG A 132 -17.82 -3.79 9.87
C ARG A 132 -16.57 -2.95 10.07
N ASP A 133 -15.38 -3.56 10.07
CA ASP A 133 -14.12 -2.84 10.19
C ASP A 133 -13.89 -1.88 9.01
N LEU A 134 -14.32 -2.30 7.81
CA LEU A 134 -14.20 -1.46 6.61
C LEU A 134 -15.14 -0.26 6.69
N GLU A 135 -16.41 -0.48 7.08
CA GLU A 135 -17.41 0.57 7.28
C GLU A 135 -16.98 1.58 8.37
N GLU A 136 -16.43 1.10 9.49
CA GLU A 136 -15.94 1.97 10.55
C GLU A 136 -14.74 2.80 10.08
N LYS A 137 -13.83 2.22 9.30
CA LYS A 137 -12.69 2.94 8.72
C LYS A 137 -13.13 4.01 7.74
N THR A 138 -14.12 3.73 6.88
CA THR A 138 -14.65 4.74 5.97
C THR A 138 -15.32 5.88 6.74
N ARG A 139 -16.11 5.57 7.77
CA ARG A 139 -16.74 6.60 8.60
C ARG A 139 -15.71 7.49 9.31
N LYS A 140 -14.69 6.91 9.92
CA LYS A 140 -13.60 7.65 10.56
C LYS A 140 -12.80 8.51 9.57
N ALA A 141 -12.59 8.02 8.36
CA ALA A 141 -11.88 8.78 7.32
C ALA A 141 -12.70 10.00 6.88
N GLU A 142 -14.01 9.84 6.66
CA GLU A 142 -14.91 10.94 6.32
C GLU A 142 -15.04 11.97 7.46
N GLU A 143 -15.09 11.51 8.71
CA GLU A 143 -15.08 12.38 9.90
C GLU A 143 -13.77 13.18 9.99
N ALA A 144 -12.63 12.52 9.85
CA ALA A 144 -11.32 13.16 9.86
C ALA A 144 -11.13 14.15 8.69
N GLU A 145 -11.69 13.86 7.52
CA GLU A 145 -11.68 14.77 6.37
C GLU A 145 -12.49 16.04 6.66
N LYS A 146 -13.69 15.90 7.23
CA LYS A 146 -14.53 17.05 7.63
C LYS A 146 -13.86 17.88 8.73
N GLU A 147 -13.25 17.24 9.71
CA GLU A 147 -12.49 17.95 10.75
C GLU A 147 -11.30 18.71 10.17
N ALA A 148 -10.57 18.11 9.23
CA ALA A 148 -9.46 18.76 8.53
C ALA A 148 -9.94 19.95 7.67
N GLU A 149 -11.09 19.82 7.01
CA GLU A 149 -11.70 20.92 6.25
C GLU A 149 -12.10 22.09 7.16
N ILE A 150 -12.75 21.81 8.29
CA ILE A 150 -13.12 22.82 9.29
C ILE A 150 -11.87 23.51 9.85
N ALA A 151 -10.82 22.75 10.19
CA ALA A 151 -9.57 23.30 10.70
C ALA A 151 -8.88 24.21 9.67
N ARG A 152 -8.86 23.82 8.39
CA ARG A 152 -8.31 24.64 7.30
C ARG A 152 -9.10 25.95 7.14
N ALA A 153 -10.43 25.89 7.16
CA ALA A 153 -11.27 27.08 7.06
C ALA A 153 -11.10 28.04 8.25
N MET A 154 -10.90 27.50 9.46
CA MET A 154 -10.59 28.31 10.65
C MET A 154 -9.22 29.01 10.53
N LEU A 155 -8.20 28.30 10.04
CA LEU A 155 -6.86 28.87 9.82
C LEU A 155 -6.89 29.98 8.76
N GLU A 156 -7.56 29.75 7.63
CA GLU A 156 -7.71 30.75 6.56
C GLU A 156 -8.43 32.00 7.06
N LYS A 157 -9.51 31.82 7.83
CA LYS A 157 -10.24 32.94 8.44
C LYS A 157 -9.37 33.72 9.42
N ALA A 158 -8.58 33.04 10.25
CA ALA A 158 -7.68 33.68 11.21
C ALA A 158 -6.61 34.53 10.49
N GLN A 159 -5.99 33.99 9.43
CA GLN A 159 -5.02 34.74 8.61
C GLN A 159 -5.66 35.98 7.95
N LEU A 160 -6.86 35.82 7.39
CA LEU A 160 -7.57 36.93 6.76
C LEU A 160 -7.92 38.04 7.77
N ASP A 161 -8.28 37.69 9.00
CA ASP A 161 -8.59 38.65 10.04
C ASP A 161 -7.32 39.35 10.56
N GLU A 162 -6.20 38.63 10.68
CA GLU A 162 -4.88 39.19 10.99
C GLU A 162 -4.41 40.19 9.92
N ASP A 163 -4.50 39.84 8.63
CA ASP A 163 -4.15 40.70 7.50
C ASP A 163 -4.99 41.99 7.48
N LYS A 164 -6.30 41.87 7.74
CA LYS A 164 -7.19 43.04 7.86
C LYS A 164 -6.82 43.94 9.03
N GLU A 165 -6.38 43.37 10.15
CA GLU A 165 -5.95 44.14 11.31
C GLU A 165 -4.62 44.85 11.02
N ALA A 166 -3.64 44.15 10.44
CA ALA A 166 -2.36 44.71 10.01
C ALA A 166 -2.56 45.87 9.01
N SER A 167 -3.44 45.67 8.01
CA SER A 167 -3.77 46.72 7.03
C SER A 167 -4.43 47.94 7.69
N ARG A 168 -5.31 47.73 8.69
CA ARG A 168 -5.92 48.82 9.46
C ARG A 168 -4.88 49.59 10.29
N LYS A 169 -4.00 48.87 10.98
CA LYS A 169 -2.90 49.45 11.77
C LYS A 169 -1.95 50.28 10.89
N GLU A 170 -1.54 49.76 9.74
CA GLU A 170 -0.67 50.48 8.81
C GLU A 170 -1.33 51.73 8.21
N ARG A 171 -2.62 51.67 7.84
CA ARG A 171 -3.37 52.86 7.39
C ARG A 171 -3.49 53.91 8.49
N ALA A 172 -3.72 53.50 9.73
CA ALA A 172 -3.76 54.41 10.87
C ALA A 172 -2.39 55.08 11.08
N ARG A 173 -1.31 54.29 11.02
CA ARG A 173 0.07 54.77 11.12
C ARG A 173 0.40 55.83 10.07
N GLN A 174 0.08 55.56 8.81
CA GLN A 174 0.32 56.50 7.70
C GLN A 174 -0.45 57.81 7.88
N ARG A 175 -1.73 57.74 8.28
CA ARG A 175 -2.53 58.95 8.54
C ARG A 175 -1.92 59.83 9.63
N VAL A 176 -1.45 59.24 10.72
CA VAL A 176 -0.77 59.97 11.81
C VAL A 176 0.52 60.60 11.29
N GLN A 177 1.32 59.84 10.54
CA GLN A 177 2.58 60.33 10.00
C GLN A 177 2.37 61.49 9.02
N ASP A 178 1.41 61.39 8.11
CA ASP A 178 1.10 62.44 7.13
C ASP A 178 0.59 63.72 7.80
N ALA A 179 -0.30 63.59 8.79
CA ALA A 179 -0.80 64.73 9.55
C ALA A 179 0.33 65.46 10.32
N LEU A 180 1.21 64.69 10.97
CA LEU A 180 2.36 65.23 11.70
C LEU A 180 3.37 65.90 10.77
N ASN A 181 3.62 65.27 9.61
CA ASN A 181 4.48 65.81 8.57
C ASN A 181 3.92 67.13 8.04
N ALA A 182 2.62 67.21 7.74
CA ALA A 182 1.97 68.43 7.26
C ALA A 182 2.06 69.58 8.28
N GLN A 183 1.88 69.28 9.57
CA GLN A 183 1.98 70.29 10.64
C GLN A 183 3.40 70.85 10.79
N THR A 184 4.41 69.98 10.71
CA THR A 184 5.81 70.35 10.97
C THR A 184 6.57 70.85 9.74
N TYR A 185 6.05 70.57 8.54
CA TYR A 185 6.71 70.87 7.27
C TYR A 185 7.13 72.34 7.13
N PRO A 186 6.32 73.37 7.46
CA PRO A 186 6.74 74.76 7.28
C PRO A 186 7.96 75.14 8.11
N GLN A 187 8.02 74.67 9.36
CA GLN A 187 9.15 74.93 10.28
C GLN A 187 10.42 74.20 9.83
N PHE A 188 10.31 72.92 9.48
CA PHE A 188 11.46 72.15 9.01
C PHE A 188 11.98 72.63 7.66
N LYS A 189 11.09 73.09 6.77
CA LYS A 189 11.47 73.69 5.50
C LYS A 189 12.28 74.97 5.70
N ALA A 190 11.81 75.89 6.54
CA ALA A 190 12.54 77.13 6.84
C ALA A 190 13.92 76.86 7.46
N TYR A 191 14.02 75.86 8.35
CA TYR A 191 15.30 75.44 8.93
C TYR A 191 16.23 74.83 7.87
N ALA A 192 15.72 73.96 7.00
CA ALA A 192 16.51 73.34 5.94
C ALA A 192 17.02 74.36 4.91
N GLU A 193 16.22 75.37 4.55
CA GLU A 193 16.62 76.45 3.65
C GLU A 193 17.78 77.29 4.20
N GLN A 194 17.87 77.46 5.53
CA GLN A 194 19.00 78.16 6.16
C GLN A 194 20.29 77.33 6.15
N GLN A 195 20.20 76.01 6.35
CA GLN A 195 21.36 75.13 6.41
C GLN A 195 21.92 74.81 5.02
N PHE A 196 21.05 74.63 4.03
CA PHE A 196 21.44 74.29 2.66
C PHE A 196 20.78 75.22 1.62
N PRO A 197 21.21 76.50 1.53
CA PRO A 197 20.64 77.43 0.56
C PRO A 197 20.83 76.96 -0.89
N GLY A 198 19.76 76.97 -1.69
CA GLY A 198 19.82 76.65 -3.13
C GLY A 198 19.99 75.18 -3.49
N ASN A 199 20.00 74.25 -2.52
CA ASN A 199 20.11 72.80 -2.77
C ASN A 199 18.82 72.05 -2.33
N PRO A 200 17.85 71.87 -3.23
CA PRO A 200 16.55 71.28 -2.89
C PRO A 200 16.64 69.81 -2.46
N ASP A 201 17.59 69.05 -3.02
CA ASP A 201 17.74 67.63 -2.72
C ASP A 201 18.24 67.42 -1.28
N GLN A 202 19.23 68.21 -0.85
CA GLN A 202 19.74 68.17 0.52
C GLN A 202 18.70 68.70 1.52
N GLN A 203 17.94 69.73 1.16
CA GLN A 203 16.83 70.21 1.98
C GLN A 203 15.78 69.11 2.18
N ALA A 204 15.39 68.39 1.12
CA ALA A 204 14.40 67.31 1.19
C ALA A 204 14.86 66.15 2.10
N ILE A 205 16.14 65.77 2.02
CA ILE A 205 16.73 64.74 2.90
C ILE A 205 16.67 65.19 4.38
N LEU A 206 17.08 66.44 4.67
CA LEU A 206 17.07 66.96 6.03
C LEU A 206 15.65 67.07 6.61
N ILE A 207 14.69 67.56 5.82
CA ILE A 207 13.27 67.63 6.23
C ILE A 207 12.75 66.23 6.56
N ARG A 208 13.04 65.23 5.73
CA ARG A 208 12.65 63.84 5.98
C ARG A 208 13.26 63.30 7.29
N GLN A 209 14.53 63.57 7.54
CA GLN A 209 15.21 63.13 8.77
C GLN A 209 14.59 63.77 10.03
N LEU A 210 14.30 65.08 9.98
CA LEU A 210 13.65 65.80 11.08
C LEU A 210 12.22 65.29 11.33
N GLN A 211 11.45 65.04 10.27
CA GLN A 211 10.12 64.44 10.36
C GLN A 211 10.16 63.03 10.97
N GLN A 212 11.14 62.21 10.60
CA GLN A 212 11.33 60.88 11.19
C GLN A 212 11.65 60.95 12.69
N GLN A 213 12.56 61.85 13.10
CA GLN A 213 12.87 62.04 14.51
C GLN A 213 11.66 62.56 15.31
N HIS A 214 10.93 63.53 14.75
CA HIS A 214 9.74 64.08 15.37
C HIS A 214 8.63 63.02 15.52
N TYR A 215 8.43 62.20 14.49
CA TYR A 215 7.51 61.07 14.54
C TYR A 215 7.92 60.06 15.62
N ALA A 216 9.20 59.71 15.73
CA ALA A 216 9.68 58.80 16.77
C ALA A 216 9.45 59.35 18.19
N GLN A 217 9.73 60.65 18.40
CA GLN A 217 9.47 61.33 19.67
C GLN A 217 7.97 61.36 20.01
N TYR A 218 7.12 61.63 19.02
CA TYR A 218 5.67 61.64 19.20
C TYR A 218 5.12 60.25 19.56
N MET A 219 5.57 59.20 18.86
CA MET A 219 5.20 57.81 19.19
C MET A 219 5.65 57.41 20.60
N GLN A 220 6.82 57.88 21.06
CA GLN A 220 7.29 57.64 22.42
C GLN A 220 6.38 58.29 23.48
N GLN A 221 5.90 59.51 23.24
CA GLN A 221 4.97 60.20 24.15
C GLN A 221 3.59 59.55 24.21
N LEU A 222 3.08 59.05 23.08
CA LEU A 222 1.82 58.30 23.02
C LEU A 222 1.91 57.00 23.83
N ASN A 223 2.97 56.21 23.62
CA ASN A 223 3.19 54.97 24.37
C ASN A 223 3.24 55.19 25.89
N ILE A 224 3.83 56.31 26.36
CA ILE A 224 3.88 56.66 27.78
C ILE A 224 2.49 57.05 28.31
N GLN A 225 1.65 57.72 27.51
CA GLN A 225 0.29 58.08 27.90
C GLN A 225 -0.63 56.86 27.97
N ASP A 226 -0.53 55.95 27.01
CA ASP A 226 -1.29 54.70 27.01
C ASP A 226 -0.85 53.78 28.17
N ALA A 227 0.46 53.71 28.47
CA ALA A 227 1.00 52.94 29.61
C ALA A 227 0.60 53.49 30.99
N VAL A 228 0.31 54.79 31.10
CA VAL A 228 -0.19 55.41 32.35
C VAL A 228 -1.72 55.25 32.48
N GLY A 229 -2.43 54.86 31.41
CA GLY A 229 -3.88 54.65 31.37
C GLY A 229 -4.37 53.25 31.77
N GLU A 230 -3.54 52.20 31.67
CA GLU A 230 -3.91 50.79 31.94
C GLU A 230 -3.12 50.15 33.09
N GLY A 231 -2.94 50.87 34.19
CA GLY A 231 -2.36 50.34 35.42
C GLY A 231 -3.40 49.93 36.47
N SER A 232 -4.26 48.94 36.21
CA SER A 232 -4.98 48.24 37.29
C SER A 232 -5.69 46.95 36.84
N LYS A 233 -5.54 45.89 37.65
CA LYS A 233 -6.07 44.51 37.60
C LYS A 233 -5.11 43.50 36.93
N THR A 234 -4.60 42.46 37.59
CA THR A 234 -4.95 41.81 38.88
C THR A 234 -3.84 40.79 39.22
N GLU A 235 -3.47 40.69 40.50
CA GLU A 235 -3.00 39.45 41.17
C GLU A 235 -4.13 38.40 41.07
N ASP A 236 -3.99 37.07 41.14
CA ASP A 236 -3.17 36.22 42.01
C ASP A 236 -3.41 34.72 41.64
N SER A 237 -2.48 33.87 42.09
CA SER A 237 -2.65 32.52 42.70
C SER A 237 -2.90 31.21 41.90
N ASN A 238 -1.98 30.27 42.20
CA ASN A 238 -2.12 28.82 42.48
C ASN A 238 -2.41 27.83 41.34
N GLU A 239 -1.97 26.56 41.32
CA GLU A 239 -1.07 25.68 42.10
C GLU A 239 -0.95 24.38 41.25
N VAL A 240 0.28 23.91 41.00
CA VAL A 240 0.81 22.53 41.15
C VAL A 240 -0.17 21.34 41.10
N ASP A 241 0.09 20.38 40.19
CA ASP A 241 0.28 18.96 40.56
C ASP A 241 0.97 18.16 39.43
N GLU A 242 2.19 17.73 39.69
CA GLU A 242 2.89 16.64 39.02
C GLU A 242 2.93 15.47 40.01
N GLU A 243 2.42 14.30 39.63
CA GLU A 243 2.80 13.04 40.24
C GLU A 243 3.03 11.99 39.14
N HIS A 244 4.17 11.33 39.29
CA HIS A 244 4.75 10.26 38.47
C HIS A 244 4.95 9.05 39.41
N GLU A 245 5.30 7.89 38.82
CA GLU A 245 5.81 6.65 39.46
C GLU A 245 4.71 5.64 39.91
N GLU A 246 4.82 4.31 39.74
CA GLU A 246 5.86 3.39 39.27
C GLU A 246 5.26 1.95 39.12
N GLU A 247 5.85 1.14 38.22
CA GLU A 247 6.26 -0.31 38.34
C GLU A 247 5.27 -1.40 38.85
N GLU A 248 5.33 -2.70 38.52
CA GLU A 248 6.25 -3.60 37.80
C GLU A 248 5.56 -4.97 37.50
N GLU A 249 6.17 -5.73 36.56
CA GLU A 249 6.30 -7.19 36.33
C GLU A 249 5.27 -8.28 36.75
N GLY A 250 5.20 -9.35 35.93
CA GLY A 250 4.70 -10.66 36.39
C GLY A 250 4.26 -11.64 35.30
N GLU A 251 5.22 -12.38 34.77
CA GLU A 251 5.14 -13.52 33.84
C GLU A 251 4.23 -14.68 34.32
N ASP A 252 3.50 -15.34 33.41
CA ASP A 252 3.05 -16.73 33.62
C ASP A 252 3.02 -17.55 32.32
N GLY A 253 3.76 -18.65 32.35
CA GLY A 253 4.34 -19.33 31.21
C GLY A 253 3.44 -20.33 30.50
N LEU A 254 3.59 -20.36 29.17
CA LEU A 254 3.30 -21.52 28.34
C LEU A 254 4.63 -21.98 27.72
N PRO A 255 5.04 -23.26 27.85
CA PRO A 255 6.27 -23.72 27.22
C PRO A 255 6.15 -23.51 25.70
N PRO A 256 7.13 -22.87 25.05
CA PRO A 256 7.09 -22.66 23.61
C PRO A 256 7.11 -24.02 22.93
N VAL A 257 5.99 -24.39 22.30
CA VAL A 257 5.91 -25.55 21.42
C VAL A 257 6.98 -25.36 20.35
N GLN A 258 7.96 -26.27 20.30
CA GLN A 258 9.01 -26.22 19.30
C GLN A 258 8.37 -26.19 17.91
N SER A 259 8.74 -25.20 17.11
CA SER A 259 8.31 -25.08 15.73
C SER A 259 8.69 -26.35 14.98
N ALA A 260 7.81 -26.83 14.10
CA ALA A 260 8.08 -27.99 13.25
C ALA A 260 9.48 -27.90 12.63
N SER A 261 10.33 -28.88 12.95
CA SER A 261 11.67 -28.99 12.40
C SER A 261 11.55 -29.36 10.91
N MET A 262 11.80 -28.40 10.03
CA MET A 262 12.21 -28.72 8.66
C MET A 262 13.61 -29.32 8.75
N TRP A 263 13.88 -30.41 8.02
CA TRP A 263 15.24 -30.85 7.70
C TRP A 263 15.97 -29.73 6.95
N THR A 264 16.50 -28.78 7.71
CA THR A 264 17.32 -27.68 7.25
C THR A 264 18.73 -28.07 7.59
N ARG A 265 19.49 -28.49 6.58
CA ARG A 265 20.93 -28.61 6.76
C ARG A 265 21.50 -27.21 6.99
N LYS A 266 22.46 -27.08 7.91
CA LYS A 266 23.07 -25.81 8.29
C LYS A 266 23.77 -25.09 7.11
N ASP A 267 24.03 -25.82 6.03
CA ASP A 267 24.69 -25.39 4.80
C ASP A 267 23.71 -24.95 3.69
N VAL A 268 22.39 -24.85 3.94
CA VAL A 268 21.41 -24.55 2.88
C VAL A 268 21.63 -23.18 2.21
N VAL A 269 22.18 -22.21 2.93
CA VAL A 269 22.49 -20.87 2.39
C VAL A 269 23.70 -20.94 1.46
N ASP A 270 24.77 -21.59 1.91
CA ASP A 270 25.99 -21.79 1.11
C ASP A 270 25.72 -22.68 -0.11
N PHE A 271 24.89 -23.72 0.05
CA PHE A 271 24.42 -24.57 -1.04
C PHE A 271 23.67 -23.76 -2.10
N LYS A 272 22.70 -22.93 -1.71
CA LYS A 272 21.96 -22.07 -2.66
C LYS A 272 22.88 -21.10 -3.39
N LYS A 273 23.89 -20.56 -2.70
CA LYS A 273 24.88 -19.65 -3.30
C LYS A 273 25.74 -20.40 -4.32
N ALA A 274 26.31 -21.54 -3.95
CA ALA A 274 27.14 -22.37 -4.82
C ALA A 274 26.39 -22.81 -6.09
N ILE A 275 25.13 -23.25 -5.96
CA ILE A 275 24.31 -23.66 -7.11
C ILE A 275 24.00 -22.50 -8.05
N ARG A 276 23.80 -21.28 -7.53
CA ARG A 276 23.58 -20.09 -8.35
C ARG A 276 24.85 -19.63 -9.08
N GLU A 277 26.02 -19.86 -8.49
CA GLU A 277 27.33 -19.54 -9.09
C GLU A 277 27.75 -20.55 -10.17
N GLU A 278 27.35 -21.83 -10.04
CA GLU A 278 27.65 -22.91 -10.99
C GLU A 278 26.83 -22.83 -12.29
N GLY A 279 25.69 -22.12 -12.30
CA GLY A 279 24.87 -21.87 -13.49
C GLY A 279 23.36 -22.06 -13.26
N THR A 280 22.55 -21.84 -14.30
CA THR A 280 21.08 -21.94 -14.19
C THR A 280 20.56 -23.38 -14.14
N GLU A 281 21.38 -24.38 -14.46
CA GLU A 281 20.93 -25.77 -14.58
C GLU A 281 20.45 -26.37 -13.24
N GLY A 282 20.95 -25.88 -12.10
CA GLY A 282 20.56 -26.36 -10.76
C GLY A 282 19.42 -25.59 -10.06
N VAL A 283 18.83 -24.58 -10.72
CA VAL A 283 17.75 -23.75 -10.16
C VAL A 283 16.54 -23.77 -11.06
N ILE A 284 15.42 -24.29 -10.55
CA ILE A 284 14.16 -24.37 -11.31
C ILE A 284 13.06 -23.67 -10.56
N ARG A 285 12.30 -22.84 -11.27
CA ARG A 285 11.05 -22.26 -10.77
C ARG A 285 9.90 -23.08 -11.35
N VAL A 286 9.16 -23.73 -10.46
CA VAL A 286 7.94 -24.46 -10.82
C VAL A 286 6.75 -23.56 -10.49
N GLY A 287 6.00 -23.15 -11.50
CA GLY A 287 4.79 -22.35 -11.41
C GLY A 287 3.69 -23.02 -10.58
N HIS A 288 2.64 -22.27 -10.24
CA HIS A 288 1.49 -22.86 -9.55
C HIS A 288 0.74 -23.78 -10.50
N GLY A 289 0.34 -24.98 -10.04
CA GLY A 289 -0.31 -25.95 -10.92
C GLY A 289 0.62 -26.61 -11.94
N GLU A 290 1.92 -26.31 -11.94
CA GLU A 290 2.87 -26.78 -12.93
C GLU A 290 3.61 -28.04 -12.46
N THR A 291 3.91 -28.93 -13.40
CA THR A 291 4.87 -30.03 -13.24
C THR A 291 6.06 -29.76 -14.14
N VAL A 292 7.26 -29.67 -13.55
CA VAL A 292 8.51 -29.58 -14.31
C VAL A 292 9.28 -30.88 -14.19
N THR A 293 9.92 -31.28 -15.27
CA THR A 293 10.66 -32.54 -15.34
C THR A 293 12.10 -32.28 -15.76
N VAL A 294 13.06 -32.77 -14.98
CA VAL A 294 14.49 -32.66 -15.27
C VAL A 294 15.01 -33.99 -15.80
N ARG A 295 15.69 -33.94 -16.95
CA ARG A 295 16.39 -35.08 -17.53
C ARG A 295 17.83 -35.08 -17.05
N VAL A 296 18.24 -36.18 -16.45
CA VAL A 296 19.57 -36.35 -15.87
C VAL A 296 20.26 -37.53 -16.55
N PRO A 297 21.15 -37.29 -17.52
CA PRO A 297 21.92 -38.36 -18.13
C PRO A 297 22.96 -38.89 -17.13
N THR A 298 23.13 -40.21 -17.05
CA THR A 298 24.26 -40.84 -16.35
C THR A 298 25.41 -41.20 -17.30
N HIS A 299 25.25 -40.94 -18.60
CA HIS A 299 26.25 -41.16 -19.67
C HIS A 299 25.97 -40.21 -20.86
N GLU A 300 27.00 -39.82 -21.61
CA GLU A 300 26.90 -38.89 -22.75
C GLU A 300 25.97 -39.38 -23.87
N GLU A 301 25.80 -40.70 -24.02
CA GLU A 301 24.92 -41.34 -25.03
C GLU A 301 23.63 -41.96 -24.46
N GLY A 302 23.33 -41.73 -23.18
CA GLY A 302 22.14 -42.32 -22.56
C GLY A 302 20.85 -41.80 -23.22
N THR A 303 20.05 -42.68 -23.82
CA THR A 303 18.64 -42.43 -24.16
C THR A 303 17.83 -43.68 -23.88
N ARG A 304 17.02 -43.67 -22.81
CA ARG A 304 16.00 -44.68 -22.55
C ARG A 304 14.79 -44.02 -21.88
N ASP A 305 13.60 -44.43 -22.27
CA ASP A 305 12.36 -44.09 -21.58
C ASP A 305 12.15 -45.08 -20.43
N CYS A 306 12.37 -44.67 -19.19
CA CYS A 306 11.96 -45.44 -18.01
C CYS A 306 11.29 -44.50 -17.00
N HIS A 307 9.98 -44.69 -16.80
CA HIS A 307 9.11 -43.77 -16.05
C HIS A 307 8.39 -44.45 -14.88
N GLU A 308 8.78 -45.66 -14.49
CA GLU A 308 7.89 -46.52 -13.69
C GLU A 308 8.10 -46.49 -12.17
N GLU A 309 9.26 -46.06 -11.63
CA GLU A 309 9.45 -46.06 -10.17
C GLU A 309 10.32 -44.90 -9.67
N VAL A 310 9.74 -43.97 -8.90
CA VAL A 310 10.46 -43.01 -8.07
C VAL A 310 9.85 -43.02 -6.67
N TYR A 311 10.66 -43.42 -5.69
CA TYR A 311 10.39 -43.20 -4.27
C TYR A 311 11.46 -42.25 -3.72
N ALA A 312 11.22 -41.58 -2.59
CA ALA A 312 12.17 -40.62 -2.03
C ALA A 312 13.31 -41.35 -1.28
N GLY A 313 14.58 -41.03 -1.57
CA GLY A 313 15.74 -41.62 -0.89
C GLY A 313 17.05 -41.56 -1.69
N CYS A 314 18.09 -42.24 -1.18
CA CYS A 314 19.27 -42.60 -1.97
C CYS A 314 18.99 -43.96 -2.64
N HIS A 315 19.08 -44.03 -3.96
CA HIS A 315 18.75 -45.23 -4.71
C HIS A 315 19.99 -45.78 -5.40
N VAL A 316 20.20 -47.09 -5.28
CA VAL A 316 21.15 -47.83 -6.11
C VAL A 316 20.43 -48.15 -7.41
N TYR A 317 20.82 -47.47 -8.49
CA TYR A 317 20.15 -47.62 -9.76
C TYR A 317 20.74 -48.78 -10.58
N PRO A 318 19.90 -49.57 -11.27
CA PRO A 318 20.31 -50.86 -11.85
C PRO A 318 21.15 -50.78 -13.14
N GLY A 319 21.46 -49.59 -13.67
CA GLY A 319 22.28 -49.47 -14.89
C GLY A 319 22.49 -48.06 -15.40
N THR A 320 23.21 -47.93 -16.52
CA THR A 320 23.46 -46.66 -17.22
C THR A 320 22.25 -46.20 -18.05
N GLY A 321 21.86 -44.93 -17.97
CA GLY A 321 20.71 -44.37 -18.70
C GLY A 321 20.39 -42.89 -18.40
N VAL A 322 19.20 -42.43 -18.82
CA VAL A 322 18.67 -41.09 -18.46
C VAL A 322 17.61 -41.24 -17.41
N TYR A 323 17.72 -40.45 -16.35
CA TYR A 323 16.76 -40.42 -15.26
C TYR A 323 15.89 -39.19 -15.35
N LEU A 324 14.63 -39.34 -14.94
CA LEU A 324 13.61 -38.32 -15.03
C LEU A 324 13.17 -37.91 -13.62
N LEU A 325 13.57 -36.72 -13.16
CA LEU A 325 13.12 -36.19 -11.89
C LEU A 325 11.89 -35.31 -12.12
N LYS A 326 10.74 -35.74 -11.63
CA LYS A 326 9.48 -34.98 -11.67
C LYS A 326 9.35 -34.11 -10.42
N PHE A 327 9.27 -32.80 -10.61
CA PHE A 327 8.95 -31.84 -9.57
C PHE A 327 7.53 -31.34 -9.77
N ASP A 328 6.65 -31.80 -8.88
CA ASP A 328 5.23 -31.58 -8.96
C ASP A 328 4.80 -30.44 -8.01
N ASN A 329 4.43 -29.29 -8.57
CA ASN A 329 3.81 -28.19 -7.82
C ASN A 329 2.30 -28.07 -8.12
N SER A 330 1.69 -29.14 -8.63
CA SER A 330 0.25 -29.18 -8.95
C SER A 330 -0.62 -28.87 -7.73
N TYR A 331 -0.18 -29.24 -6.51
CA TYR A 331 -0.90 -28.95 -5.27
C TYR A 331 -0.82 -27.50 -4.81
N SER A 332 0.13 -26.69 -5.30
CA SER A 332 0.19 -25.25 -4.98
C SER A 332 -0.63 -24.44 -5.98
N LEU A 333 -1.58 -23.67 -5.47
CA LEU A 333 -2.53 -22.93 -6.30
C LEU A 333 -2.10 -21.49 -6.58
N TRP A 334 -1.28 -20.90 -5.70
CA TRP A 334 -0.97 -19.46 -5.75
C TRP A 334 0.51 -19.15 -5.56
N ARG A 335 1.33 -20.17 -5.33
CA ARG A 335 2.74 -20.00 -5.01
C ARG A 335 3.60 -20.83 -5.94
N SER A 336 4.40 -20.15 -6.76
CA SER A 336 5.52 -20.79 -7.44
C SER A 336 6.56 -21.24 -6.42
N LYS A 337 7.16 -22.40 -6.64
CA LYS A 337 8.25 -22.92 -5.81
C LYS A 337 9.56 -22.80 -6.56
N THR A 338 10.60 -22.36 -5.87
CA THR A 338 11.96 -22.42 -6.39
C THR A 338 12.65 -23.61 -5.78
N LEU A 339 13.04 -24.55 -6.62
CA LEU A 339 13.81 -25.72 -6.24
C LEU A 339 15.29 -25.47 -6.55
N TYR A 340 16.14 -25.81 -5.59
CA TYR A 340 17.59 -25.89 -5.76
C TYR A 340 17.96 -27.37 -5.66
N TYR A 341 18.62 -27.90 -6.69
CA TYR A 341 18.99 -29.30 -6.73
C TYR A 341 20.39 -29.46 -7.31
N ARG A 342 21.07 -30.54 -6.91
CA ARG A 342 22.33 -30.97 -7.51
C ARG A 342 22.32 -32.49 -7.60
N VAL A 343 22.75 -33.01 -8.73
CA VAL A 343 22.87 -34.44 -8.95
C VAL A 343 24.33 -34.81 -8.80
N TYR A 344 24.61 -35.85 -8.02
CA TYR A 344 25.93 -36.46 -7.95
C TYR A 344 25.83 -37.95 -8.24
N TYR A 345 26.84 -38.49 -8.90
CA TYR A 345 27.00 -39.93 -9.10
C TYR A 345 28.18 -40.39 -8.27
N THR A 346 27.99 -41.44 -7.48
CA THR A 346 29.09 -42.13 -6.79
C THR A 346 29.38 -43.41 -7.56
N ARG A 347 30.66 -43.65 -7.88
CA ARG A 347 31.11 -44.89 -8.49
C ARG A 347 30.98 -46.08 -7.56
#